data_AF-A0A9E4ZS47-F1
#
_entry.id   AF-A0A9E4ZS47-F1
#
_cell.length_a   1.000
_cell.length_b   1.000
_cell.length_c   1.000
_cell.angle_alpha   90.00
_cell.angle_beta   90.00
_cell.angle_gamma   90.00
#
_symmetry.space_group_name_H-M   'P 1'
#
loop_
_entity.id
_entity.type
_entity.pdbx_description
1 polymer ?
#
loop_
_entity_poly.entity_id
_entity_poly.type
_entity_poly.pdbx_seq_one_letter_code
_entity_poly.pdbx_strand_id
1 'polypeptide(L)' 'SRALLRSQEFGDRIPIGVFYQNELVPTYEARINQRAPSYLQNPPYKQKIESKGKPITDITPIIDEKSV' A
#
# COMPACT_ATOMS: atom_id res chain seq x y z
N SER A 1 25.56 4.50 11.05
CA SER A 1 24.30 5.01 11.63
C SER A 1 24.22 4.57 13.09
N ARG A 2 23.65 5.38 13.99
CA ARG A 2 23.58 5.08 15.43
C ARG A 2 22.72 3.84 15.75
N ALA A 3 21.69 3.57 14.93
CA ALA A 3 20.83 2.39 15.00
C ALA A 3 21.60 1.07 14.75
N LEU A 4 22.48 1.06 13.74
CA LEU A 4 23.30 -0.10 13.40
C LEU A 4 24.26 -0.47 14.53
N LEU A 5 24.87 0.54 15.15
CA LEU A 5 25.75 0.33 16.31
C LEU A 5 24.98 -0.28 17.48
N ARG A 6 23.76 0.19 17.77
CA ARG A 6 22.90 -0.42 18.80
C ARG A 6 22.52 -1.86 18.47
N SER A 7 22.22 -2.19 17.21
CA SER A 7 21.88 -3.58 16.83
C SER A 7 23.05 -4.57 16.95
N GLN A 8 24.28 -4.06 17.06
CA GLN A 8 25.50 -4.87 17.20
C GLN A 8 25.91 -5.07 18.66
N GLU A 9 25.24 -4.43 19.63
CA GLU A 9 25.52 -4.62 21.06
C GLU A 9 25.02 -6.00 21.51
N PHE A 10 25.96 -6.89 21.87
CA PHE A 10 25.70 -8.22 22.43
C PHE A 10 26.74 -8.52 23.51
N GLY A 11 26.33 -9.00 24.70
CA GLY A 11 27.22 -9.20 25.85
C GLY A 11 26.56 -8.77 27.15
N ASP A 12 27.23 -7.92 27.95
CA ASP A 12 26.80 -7.50 29.29
C ASP A 12 25.43 -6.80 29.33
N ARG A 13 24.96 -6.27 28.20
CA ARG A 13 23.65 -5.63 28.06
C ARG A 13 23.04 -5.96 26.70
N ILE A 14 21.76 -6.31 26.72
CA ILE A 14 20.95 -6.53 25.52
C ILE A 14 20.08 -5.28 25.32
N PRO A 15 20.28 -4.49 24.24
CA PRO A 15 19.46 -3.32 23.98
C PRO A 15 18.03 -3.72 23.60
N ILE A 16 17.04 -2.98 24.13
CA ILE A 16 15.61 -3.17 23.86
C ILE A 16 14.99 -1.84 23.41
N GLY A 17 13.85 -1.91 22.71
CA GLY A 17 13.11 -0.73 22.25
C GLY A 17 13.23 -0.49 20.75
N VAL A 18 12.99 0.76 20.32
CA VAL A 18 13.02 1.17 18.90
C VAL A 18 14.42 1.67 18.55
N PHE A 19 15.05 1.03 17.58
CA PHE A 19 16.43 1.33 17.16
C PHE A 19 16.44 2.34 16.03
N TYR A 20 15.42 2.29 15.18
CA TYR A 20 15.22 3.16 14.03
C TYR A 20 13.75 3.24 13.68
N GLN A 21 13.27 4.44 13.38
CA GLN A 21 11.94 4.72 12.87
C GLN A 21 12.07 5.91 11.92
N ASN A 22 11.58 5.74 10.69
CA ASN A 22 11.61 6.80 9.69
C ASN A 22 10.27 6.84 8.97
N GLU A 23 9.48 7.86 9.30
CA GLU A 23 8.13 8.08 8.77
C GLU A 23 8.12 9.00 7.55
N LEU A 24 9.29 9.51 7.13
CA LEU A 24 9.41 10.38 5.95
C LEU A 24 9.37 9.58 4.64
N VAL A 25 9.58 8.27 4.70
CA VAL A 25 9.49 7.39 3.53
C VAL A 25 8.02 7.03 3.30
N PRO A 26 7.44 7.33 2.13
CA PRO A 26 6.05 6.99 1.85
C PRO A 26 5.82 5.49 1.96
N THR A 27 4.72 5.10 2.61
CA THR A 27 4.29 3.70 2.66
C THR A 27 3.90 3.19 1.28
N TYR A 28 3.71 1.88 1.14
CA TYR A 28 3.31 1.30 -0.15
C TYR A 28 1.91 1.78 -0.58
N GLU A 29 0.99 1.88 0.37
CA GLU A 29 -0.37 2.39 0.17
C GLU A 29 -0.35 3.85 -0.28
N ALA A 30 0.52 4.68 0.29
CA ALA A 30 0.69 6.07 -0.14
C ALA A 30 1.16 6.15 -1.60
N ARG A 31 2.05 5.24 -2.02
CA ARG A 31 2.49 5.14 -3.43
C ARG A 31 1.39 4.63 -4.36
N ILE A 32 0.55 3.68 -3.91
CA ILE A 32 -0.62 3.25 -4.70
C ILE A 32 -1.59 4.41 -4.88
N ASN A 33 -1.85 5.18 -3.82
CA ASN A 33 -2.78 6.30 -3.87
C ASN A 33 -2.35 7.40 -4.87
N GLN A 34 -1.05 7.54 -5.16
CA GLN A 34 -0.56 8.44 -6.22
C GLN A 34 -0.97 7.98 -7.63
N ARG A 35 -1.13 6.67 -7.86
CA ARG A 35 -1.55 6.10 -9.16
C ARG A 35 -3.05 5.86 -9.24
N ALA A 36 -3.67 5.54 -8.11
CA ALA A 36 -5.10 5.30 -7.96
C ALA A 36 -5.63 6.20 -6.83
N PRO A 37 -6.06 7.45 -7.14
CA PRO A 37 -6.43 8.46 -6.13
C PRO A 37 -7.55 8.04 -5.16
N SER A 38 -8.40 7.09 -5.55
CA SER A 38 -9.48 6.58 -4.73
C SER A 38 -9.06 5.44 -3.79
N TYR A 39 -7.82 4.95 -3.85
CA TYR A 39 -7.41 3.72 -3.16
C TYR A 39 -7.60 3.76 -1.65
N LEU A 40 -7.29 4.88 -0.99
CA LEU A 40 -7.48 5.01 0.47
C LEU A 40 -8.96 5.18 0.87
N GLN A 41 -9.77 5.80 0.01
CA GLN A 41 -11.18 6.07 0.29
C GLN A 41 -12.08 4.86 -0.04
N ASN A 42 -11.78 4.18 -1.15
CA ASN A 42 -12.51 3.05 -1.70
C ASN A 42 -11.55 1.90 -2.08
N PRO A 43 -10.90 1.27 -1.08
CA PRO A 43 -9.98 0.16 -1.29
C PRO A 43 -10.69 -1.07 -1.86
N PRO A 44 -9.97 -2.03 -2.48
CA PRO A 44 -10.56 -3.17 -3.19
C PRO A 44 -11.63 -3.93 -2.40
N TYR A 45 -11.44 -4.13 -1.09
CA TYR A 45 -12.39 -4.85 -0.25
C TYR A 45 -13.72 -4.11 0.00
N LYS A 46 -13.75 -2.77 -0.18
CA LYS A 46 -14.98 -1.96 -0.06
C LYS A 46 -15.69 -1.74 -1.39
N GLN A 47 -15.03 -2.05 -2.50
CA GLN A 47 -15.60 -1.80 -3.82
C GLN A 47 -16.79 -2.73 -4.04
N LYS A 48 -17.94 -2.14 -4.38
CA LYS A 48 -19.08 -2.91 -4.88
C LYS A 48 -18.72 -3.41 -6.28
N ILE A 49 -18.70 -4.71 -6.47
CA ILE A 49 -18.36 -5.33 -7.77
C ILE A 49 -19.60 -5.78 -8.55
N GLU A 50 -20.74 -5.93 -7.87
CA GLU A 50 -21.95 -6.48 -8.46
C GLU A 50 -23.22 -5.85 -7.88
N SER A 51 -24.31 -5.94 -8.65
CA SER A 51 -25.65 -5.51 -8.26
C SER A 51 -26.66 -6.46 -8.89
N LYS A 52 -27.47 -7.13 -8.06
CA LYS A 52 -28.47 -8.11 -8.51
C LYS A 52 -27.88 -9.26 -9.35
N GLY A 53 -26.70 -9.76 -8.99
CA GLY A 53 -26.01 -10.85 -9.70
C GLY A 53 -25.30 -10.42 -10.99
N LYS A 54 -25.24 -9.11 -11.29
CA LYS A 54 -24.60 -8.58 -12.49
C LYS A 54 -23.39 -7.72 -12.14
N PRO A 55 -22.28 -7.81 -12.89
CA PRO A 55 -21.13 -6.93 -12.69
C PRO A 55 -21.53 -5.47 -12.93
N ILE A 56 -20.98 -4.55 -12.15
CA ILE A 56 -21.22 -3.10 -12.32
C ILE A 56 -20.03 -2.36 -12.93
N THR A 57 -18.92 -3.05 -13.17
CA THR A 57 -17.73 -2.48 -13.80
C THR A 57 -17.97 -2.27 -15.30
N ASP A 58 -17.81 -1.04 -15.77
CA ASP A 58 -17.86 -0.72 -17.19
C ASP A 58 -16.53 -1.03 -17.87
N ILE A 59 -16.57 -1.90 -18.87
CA ILE A 59 -15.41 -2.32 -19.68
C ILE A 59 -15.53 -1.85 -21.14
N THR A 60 -16.60 -1.15 -21.50
CA THR A 60 -16.85 -0.65 -22.86
C THR A 60 -15.65 0.12 -23.43
N PRO A 61 -14.98 1.02 -22.68
CA PRO A 61 -13.82 1.75 -23.20
C PRO A 61 -12.65 0.84 -23.61
N ILE A 62 -12.46 -0.28 -22.93
CA ILE A 62 -11.41 -1.26 -23.24
C ILE A 62 -11.77 -2.02 -24.52
N ILE A 63 -13.04 -2.35 -24.70
CA ILE A 63 -13.52 -3.06 -25.90
C ILE A 63 -13.42 -2.15 -27.13
N ASP A 64 -13.82 -0.89 -26.99
CA ASP A 64 -13.77 0.10 -28.07
C ASP A 64 -12.33 0.34 -28.53
N GLU A 65 -11.36 0.41 -27.60
CA GLU A 65 -9.93 0.55 -27.92
C GLU A 65 -9.39 -0.64 -28.74
N LYS A 66 -9.98 -1.84 -28.58
CA LYS A 66 -9.55 -3.07 -29.25
C LYS A 66 -10.36 -3.41 -30.49
N SER A 67 -11.46 -2.73 -30.73
CA SER A 67 -12.31 -2.93 -31.89
C SER A 67 -11.74 -2.12 -33.05
N VAL A 68 -11.07 -2.82 -33.99
CA VAL A 68 -10.51 -2.28 -35.23
C VAL A 68 -11.61 -1.89 -36.20
#